data_AF-A0A7R6XWG9-F1
#
_entry.id   AF-A0A7R6XWG9-F1
#
_cell.length_a   1.000
_cell.length_b   1.000
_cell.length_c   1.000
_cell.angle_alpha   90.00
_cell.angle_beta   90.00
_cell.angle_gamma   90.00
#
_symmetry.space_group_name_H-M   'P 1'
#
loop_
_entity.id
_entity.type
_entity.pdbx_description
1 polymer ?
#
loop_
_entity_poly.entity_id
_entity_poly.type
_entity_poly.pdbx_seq_one_letter_code
_entity_poly.pdbx_strand_id
1 'polypeptide(L)'
;MCSVTIGGPPPIYSSRGLNGPIDVILFPINHGMLYFVGFTVIEPFLVHAPARDSDGERRACLDRYRERVLSLAHAPTIAYPKLADFDDAYVLKSA
;
A
#
# COMPACT_ATOMS: atom_id res chain seq x y z
N MET A 1 4.14 3.24 6.73
CA MET A 1 3.05 3.56 5.78
C MET A 1 3.65 4.34 4.62
N CYS A 2 3.47 3.89 3.38
CA CYS A 2 3.79 4.70 2.20
C CYS A 2 2.60 5.64 1.91
N SER A 3 2.84 6.94 1.75
CA SER A 3 1.82 7.91 1.29
C SER A 3 2.13 8.31 -0.14
N VAL A 4 1.25 7.94 -1.09
CA VAL A 4 1.55 7.99 -2.52
C VAL A 4 0.44 8.72 -3.28
N THR A 5 0.84 9.68 -4.11
CA THR A 5 -0.02 10.30 -5.12
C THR A 5 0.24 9.68 -6.48
N ILE A 6 -0.81 9.33 -7.20
CA ILE A 6 -0.75 8.59 -8.47
C ILE A 6 -1.40 9.42 -9.56
N GLY A 7 -0.81 9.50 -10.75
CA GLY A 7 -1.39 10.29 -11.85
C GLY A 7 -2.65 9.67 -12.47
N GLY A 8 -2.70 8.33 -12.55
CA GLY A 8 -3.81 7.61 -13.16
C GLY A 8 -5.01 7.38 -12.21
N PRO A 9 -6.23 7.21 -12.75
CA PRO A 9 -7.43 6.94 -11.96
C PRO A 9 -7.41 5.52 -11.37
N PRO A 10 -8.20 5.22 -10.32
CA PRO A 10 -8.17 3.91 -9.64
C PRO A 10 -8.36 2.67 -10.55
N PRO A 11 -9.28 2.63 -11.54
CA PRO A 11 -9.58 1.41 -12.29
C PRO A 11 -8.40 0.80 -13.06
N ILE A 12 -7.45 1.64 -13.49
CA ILE A 12 -6.29 1.16 -14.26
C ILE A 12 -5.29 0.39 -13.38
N TYR A 13 -5.47 0.42 -12.05
CA TYR A 13 -4.64 -0.28 -11.07
C TYR A 13 -5.34 -1.51 -10.46
N SER A 14 -6.33 -2.07 -11.15
CA SER A 14 -7.00 -3.31 -10.76
C SER A 14 -6.28 -4.54 -11.33
N SER A 15 -6.72 -5.75 -10.95
CA SER A 15 -6.22 -7.03 -11.51
C SER A 15 -6.36 -7.17 -13.03
N ARG A 16 -7.23 -6.36 -13.64
CA ARG A 16 -7.42 -6.29 -15.09
C ARG A 16 -7.14 -4.89 -15.65
N GLY A 17 -6.59 -4.00 -14.83
CA GLY A 17 -6.30 -2.62 -15.19
C GLY A 17 -5.02 -2.54 -16.02
N LEU A 18 -4.91 -1.48 -16.84
CA LEU A 18 -3.77 -1.26 -17.73
C LEU A 18 -2.41 -1.35 -17.04
N ASN A 19 -2.31 -0.83 -15.81
CA ASN A 19 -1.06 -0.81 -15.04
C ASN A 19 -0.93 -2.00 -14.09
N GLY A 20 -1.96 -2.84 -13.98
CA GLY A 20 -2.02 -3.94 -13.03
C GLY A 20 -2.25 -3.52 -11.57
N PRO A 21 -2.41 -4.49 -10.66
CA PRO A 21 -2.71 -4.23 -9.25
C PRO A 21 -1.73 -3.30 -8.55
N ILE A 22 -2.25 -2.32 -7.79
CA ILE A 22 -1.40 -1.35 -7.07
C ILE A 22 -0.53 -2.00 -5.98
N ASP A 23 -1.01 -3.07 -5.35
CA ASP A 23 -0.29 -3.85 -4.34
C ASP A 23 0.91 -4.59 -4.94
N VAL A 24 0.78 -5.11 -6.17
CA VAL A 24 1.89 -5.69 -6.93
C VAL A 24 2.94 -4.62 -7.26
N ILE A 25 2.51 -3.43 -7.70
CA ILE A 25 3.43 -2.30 -7.98
C ILE A 25 4.19 -1.87 -6.73
N LEU A 26 3.53 -1.80 -5.58
CA LEU A 26 4.14 -1.38 -4.32
C LEU A 26 4.87 -2.51 -3.57
N PHE A 27 4.75 -3.77 -4.02
CA PHE A 27 5.37 -4.93 -3.36
C PHE A 27 6.89 -4.78 -3.17
N PRO A 28 7.70 -4.32 -4.15
CA PRO A 28 9.14 -4.15 -3.94
C PRO A 28 9.49 -3.18 -2.82
N ILE A 29 8.67 -2.15 -2.60
CA ILE A 29 8.88 -1.17 -1.52
C ILE A 29 8.37 -1.73 -0.19
N ASN A 30 7.11 -2.17 -0.15
CA ASN A 30 6.47 -2.63 1.08
C ASN A 30 7.12 -3.92 1.60
N HIS A 31 7.32 -4.92 0.76
CA HIS A 31 7.96 -6.18 1.15
C HIS A 31 9.48 -6.10 1.05
N GLY A 32 10.00 -5.76 -0.14
CA GLY A 32 11.42 -5.86 -0.44
C GLY A 32 12.33 -4.85 0.26
N MET A 33 11.77 -3.72 0.73
CA MET A 33 12.54 -2.70 1.46
C MET A 33 12.10 -2.60 2.91
N LEU A 34 10.81 -2.33 3.17
CA LEU A 34 10.33 -2.04 4.53
C LEU A 34 10.19 -3.31 5.38
N TYR A 35 9.42 -4.30 4.91
CA TYR A 35 9.22 -5.55 5.66
C TYR A 35 10.54 -6.33 5.80
N PHE A 36 11.36 -6.35 4.75
CA PHE A 36 12.66 -7.02 4.75
C PHE A 36 13.56 -6.62 5.92
N VAL A 37 13.55 -5.34 6.32
CA VAL A 37 14.34 -4.84 7.46
C VAL A 37 13.58 -4.86 8.79
N GLY A 38 12.43 -5.55 8.86
CA GLY A 38 11.70 -5.82 10.09
C GLY A 38 10.60 -4.81 10.45
N PHE A 39 10.21 -3.91 9.56
CA PHE A 39 9.08 -3.02 9.84
C PHE A 39 7.75 -3.77 9.88
N THR A 40 6.88 -3.38 10.82
CA THR A 40 5.44 -3.61 10.69
C THR A 40 4.88 -2.65 9.63
N VAL A 41 4.62 -3.16 8.43
CA VAL A 41 4.25 -2.32 7.30
C VAL A 41 2.76 -2.00 7.32
N ILE A 42 2.43 -0.74 7.56
CA ILE A 42 1.05 -0.21 7.48
C ILE A 42 0.60 -0.09 6.02
N GLU A 43 -0.65 -0.44 5.73
CA GLU A 43 -1.26 -0.30 4.40
C GLU A 43 -1.07 1.12 3.82
N PRO A 44 -0.75 1.25 2.53
CA PRO A 44 -0.42 2.54 1.93
C PRO A 44 -1.62 3.49 1.91
N PHE A 45 -1.34 4.78 2.06
CA PHE A 45 -2.32 5.84 1.81
C PHE A 45 -2.21 6.28 0.35
N LEU A 46 -3.27 6.06 -0.43
CA LEU A 46 -3.28 6.32 -1.87
C LEU A 46 -4.21 7.49 -2.22
N VAL A 47 -3.72 8.39 -3.06
CA VAL A 47 -4.51 9.46 -3.68
C VAL A 47 -4.33 9.40 -5.19
N HIS A 48 -5.41 9.14 -5.91
CA HIS A 48 -5.41 9.04 -7.37
C HIS A 48 -5.79 10.36 -8.02
N ALA A 49 -5.04 10.74 -9.05
CA ALA A 49 -5.20 11.92 -9.88
C ALA A 49 -5.44 13.25 -9.13
N PRO A 50 -4.72 13.58 -8.02
CA PRO A 50 -4.99 14.79 -7.23
C PRO A 50 -4.78 16.12 -7.99
N ALA A 51 -4.07 16.06 -9.13
CA ALA A 51 -3.93 17.19 -10.04
C ALA A 51 -5.24 17.56 -10.76
N ARG A 52 -6.23 16.64 -10.77
CA ARG A 52 -7.56 16.84 -11.37
C ARG A 52 -8.63 17.21 -10.34
N ASP A 53 -8.30 17.09 -9.06
CA ASP A 53 -9.19 17.43 -7.96
C ASP A 53 -9.40 18.95 -7.88
N SER A 54 -10.56 19.36 -7.38
CA SER A 54 -10.81 20.71 -6.87
C SER A 54 -10.05 20.97 -5.57
N ASP A 55 -10.00 22.24 -5.13
CA ASP A 55 -9.43 22.58 -3.81
C ASP A 55 -10.16 21.89 -2.66
N GLY A 56 -11.48 21.72 -2.77
CA GLY A 56 -12.29 21.02 -1.77
C GLY A 56 -11.95 19.54 -1.68
N GLU A 57 -11.81 18.86 -2.82
CA GLU A 57 -11.41 17.44 -2.87
C GLU A 57 -9.99 17.24 -2.36
N ARG A 58 -9.05 18.13 -2.71
CA ARG A 58 -7.69 18.12 -2.14
C ARG A 58 -7.71 18.31 -0.62
N ARG A 59 -8.54 19.24 -0.11
CA ARG A 59 -8.70 19.46 1.33
C ARG A 59 -9.21 18.19 2.02
N ALA A 60 -10.23 17.55 1.47
CA ALA A 60 -10.76 16.30 2.00
C ALA A 60 -9.69 15.19 2.04
N CYS A 61 -8.82 15.10 1.02
CA CYS A 61 -7.69 14.17 1.02
C CYS A 61 -6.69 14.45 2.15
N LEU A 62 -6.39 15.73 2.41
CA LEU A 62 -5.51 16.14 3.51
C LEU A 62 -6.12 15.82 4.88
N ASP A 63 -7.42 16.05 5.05
CA ASP A 63 -8.13 15.74 6.29
C ASP A 63 -8.14 14.22 6.55
N ARG A 64 -8.41 13.42 5.52
CA ARG A 64 -8.30 11.95 5.57
C ARG A 64 -6.87 11.49 5.90
N TYR A 65 -5.85 12.15 5.35
CA TYR A 65 -4.45 11.85 5.67
C TYR A 65 -4.14 12.18 7.13
N ARG A 66 -4.62 13.32 7.65
CA ARG A 66 -4.48 13.70 9.06
C ARG A 66 -5.10 12.65 9.98
N GLU A 67 -6.32 12.21 9.71
CA GLU A 67 -6.98 11.14 10.47
C GLU A 67 -6.19 9.84 10.44
N ARG A 68 -5.65 9.47 9.26
CA ARG A 68 -4.81 8.28 9.09
C ARG A 68 -3.55 8.35 9.95
N VAL A 69 -2.89 9.50 10.01
CA VAL A 69 -1.68 9.71 10.82
C VAL A 69 -2.01 9.68 12.32
N LEU A 70 -3.10 10.31 12.75
CA LEU A 70 -3.53 10.32 14.15
C LEU A 70 -3.96 8.93 14.67
N SER A 71 -4.32 8.02 13.76
CA SER A 71 -4.76 6.64 14.08
C SER A 71 -3.71 5.56 13.80
N LEU A 72 -2.43 5.92 13.58
CA LEU A 72 -1.38 4.97 13.16
C LEU A 72 -1.23 3.75 14.08
N ALA A 73 -1.41 3.92 15.40
CA ALA A 73 -1.28 2.83 16.36
C ALA A 73 -2.31 1.69 16.14
N HIS A 74 -3.42 1.98 15.45
CA HIS A 74 -4.50 1.03 15.16
C HIS A 74 -4.72 0.82 13.66
N ALA A 75 -3.80 1.33 12.83
CA ALA A 75 -3.91 1.25 11.39
C ALA A 75 -3.78 -0.21 10.91
N PRO A 76 -4.57 -0.67 9.93
CA PRO A 76 -4.34 -1.96 9.28
C PRO A 76 -2.93 -2.05 8.69
N THR A 77 -2.35 -3.24 8.85
CA THR A 77 -1.00 -3.59 8.41
C THR A 77 -1.07 -4.67 7.33
N ILE A 78 -0.10 -4.67 6.43
CA ILE A 78 0.05 -5.71 5.41
C ILE A 78 0.58 -6.97 6.10
N ALA A 79 -0.16 -8.06 5.99
CA ALA A 79 0.28 -9.37 6.46
C ALA A 79 1.06 -10.08 5.36
N TYR A 80 2.36 -10.30 5.60
CA TYR A 80 3.19 -11.13 4.76
C TYR A 80 3.46 -12.48 5.46
N PRO A 81 3.68 -13.55 4.69
CA PRO A 81 4.12 -14.82 5.28
C PRO A 81 5.39 -14.64 6.11
N LYS A 82 5.46 -15.35 7.23
CA LYS A 82 6.64 -15.38 8.10
C LYS A 82 7.62 -16.41 7.57
N LEU A 83 8.88 -16.30 7.96
CA LEU A 83 9.92 -17.24 7.54
C LEU A 83 9.57 -18.72 7.85
N ALA A 84 8.88 -18.96 8.97
CA ALA A 84 8.43 -20.29 9.37
C ALA A 84 7.39 -20.92 8.41
N ASP A 85 6.73 -20.10 7.59
CA ASP A 85 5.71 -20.55 6.64
C ASP A 85 6.35 -21.09 5.34
N PHE A 86 7.66 -20.89 5.14
CA PHE A 86 8.42 -21.36 3.99
C PHE A 86 9.18 -22.65 4.30
N ASP A 87 9.44 -23.46 3.27
CA ASP A 87 10.31 -24.64 3.32
C ASP A 87 11.80 -24.27 3.26
N ASP A 88 12.68 -25.28 3.26
CA ASP A 88 14.13 -25.09 3.22
C ASP A 88 14.63 -24.45 1.92
N ALA A 89 13.80 -24.42 0.87
CA ALA A 89 14.07 -23.74 -0.40
C ALA A 89 13.48 -22.33 -0.47
N TYR A 90 12.94 -21.81 0.64
CA TYR A 90 12.23 -20.53 0.73
C TYR A 90 11.02 -20.43 -0.20
N VAL A 91 10.37 -21.57 -0.48
CA VAL A 91 9.10 -21.63 -1.18
C VAL A 91 7.98 -21.78 -0.15
N LEU A 92 6.88 -21.05 -0.33
CA LEU A 92 5.76 -21.09 0.61
C LEU A 92 5.20 -22.52 0.66
N LYS A 93 5.05 -23.07 1.87
CA LYS A 93 4.52 -24.43 2.04
C LYS A 93 3.09 -24.51 1.48
N SER A 94 2.80 -25.57 0.75
CA SER A 94 1.41 -25.92 0.41
C SER A 94 0.59 -26.10 1.68
N ALA A 95 -0.69 -25.69 1.63
CA ALA A 95 -1.65 -25.91 2.70
C ALA A 95 -1.92 -27.41 2.93
#